data_AF-A0AA90SU65-F1
#
_entry.id   AF-A0AA90SU65-F1
#
_cell.length_a   1.000
_cell.length_b   1.000
_cell.length_c   1.000
_cell.angle_alpha   90.00
_cell.angle_beta   90.00
_cell.angle_gamma   90.00
#
_symmetry.space_group_name_H-M   'P 1'
#
loop_
_entity.id
_entity.type
_entity.pdbx_description
1 polymer ?
#
loop_
_entity_poly.entity_id
_entity_poly.type
_entity_poly.pdbx_seq_one_letter_code
_entity_poly.pdbx_strand_id
1 'polypeptide(L)'
;MKNLFMACVCFPLLLAACNGPLDVTLAETGDPVKGKAVKEALSPEEAELLVSYVAQHTMAQDIDYKMTVKQAIAARRKELANNQK
;
A
#
# COMPACT_ATOMS: atom_id res chain seq x y z
N MET A 1 -37.62 21.50 33.62
CA MET A 1 -38.07 20.51 32.63
C MET A 1 -37.02 20.51 31.52
N LYS A 2 -36.06 19.59 31.59
CA LYS A 2 -36.07 18.24 30.99
C LYS A 2 -35.74 18.29 29.49
N ASN A 3 -34.51 17.84 29.22
CA ASN A 3 -34.10 17.04 28.05
C ASN A 3 -33.93 17.83 26.73
N LEU A 4 -32.98 17.56 25.86
CA LEU A 4 -32.17 16.35 25.69
C LEU A 4 -30.94 16.73 24.85
N PHE A 5 -29.81 16.12 25.19
CA PHE A 5 -28.62 16.02 24.35
C PHE A 5 -28.99 15.62 22.91
N MET A 6 -28.46 16.34 21.93
CA MET A 6 -28.30 15.80 20.58
C MET A 6 -26.88 16.09 20.09
N ALA A 7 -25.92 15.61 20.88
CA ALA A 7 -24.64 15.16 20.34
C ALA A 7 -24.94 13.97 19.42
N CYS A 8 -25.16 14.22 18.14
CA CYS A 8 -25.43 13.17 17.16
C CYS A 8 -24.41 13.23 16.03
N VAL A 9 -23.26 12.61 16.31
CA VAL A 9 -22.56 11.67 15.40
C VAL A 9 -22.32 12.14 13.96
N CYS A 10 -21.43 13.11 13.76
CA CYS A 10 -20.76 13.30 12.46
C CYS A 10 -19.40 12.57 12.42
N PHE A 11 -19.33 11.34 12.91
CA PHE A 11 -18.16 10.50 12.72
C PHE A 11 -18.55 9.02 12.58
N PRO A 12 -18.57 8.54 11.32
CA PRO A 12 -18.16 7.18 11.05
C PRO A 12 -17.23 7.15 9.84
N LEU A 13 -16.10 7.87 9.89
CA LEU A 13 -14.99 7.68 8.93
C LEU A 13 -13.71 7.17 9.61
N LEU A 14 -13.83 6.68 10.85
CA LEU A 14 -12.70 6.16 11.63
C LEU A 14 -12.59 4.62 11.59
N LEU A 15 -13.38 3.94 10.75
CA LEU A 15 -13.42 2.47 10.66
C LEU A 15 -12.92 1.90 9.32
N ALA A 16 -12.48 2.73 8.38
CA ALA A 16 -11.94 2.27 7.08
C ALA A 16 -10.41 2.33 6.96
N ALA A 17 -9.68 2.78 7.98
CA ALA A 17 -8.25 3.10 7.88
C ALA A 17 -7.38 2.43 8.94
N CYS A 18 -7.58 1.14 9.21
CA CYS A 18 -6.55 0.34 9.90
C CYS A 18 -5.45 -0.16 8.94
N ASN A 19 -5.60 0.08 7.64
CA ASN A 19 -4.63 -0.28 6.62
C ASN A 19 -4.01 1.02 6.07
N GLY A 20 -2.70 1.17 6.18
CA GLY A 20 -1.96 2.31 5.67
C GLY A 20 -1.92 2.32 4.14
N PRO A 21 -1.42 3.40 3.51
CA PRO A 21 -1.34 3.50 2.05
C PRO A 21 -0.57 2.36 1.38
N LEU A 22 0.33 1.70 2.10
CA LEU A 22 1.16 0.59 1.60
C LEU A 22 0.51 -0.79 1.77
N ASP A 23 -0.63 -0.88 2.46
CA ASP A 23 -1.37 -2.13 2.65
C ASP A 23 -2.35 -2.41 1.49
N VAL A 24 -2.41 -1.52 0.48
CA VAL A 24 -3.13 -1.78 -0.78
C VAL A 24 -2.38 -2.80 -1.63
N THR A 25 -3.13 -3.58 -2.41
CA THR A 25 -2.57 -4.54 -3.36
C THR A 25 -1.95 -3.86 -4.58
N LEU A 26 -1.02 -4.53 -5.26
CA LEU A 26 -0.42 -4.04 -6.50
C LEU A 26 -1.49 -3.74 -7.58
N ALA A 27 -2.54 -4.57 -7.67
CA ALA A 27 -3.68 -4.32 -8.55
C ALA A 27 -4.38 -2.97 -8.25
N GLU A 28 -4.53 -2.64 -6.98
CA GLU A 28 -5.22 -1.42 -6.53
C GLU A 28 -4.39 -0.15 -6.74
N THR A 29 -3.08 -0.26 -7.01
CA THR A 29 -2.24 0.91 -7.30
C THR A 29 -2.58 1.58 -8.64
N GLY A 30 -3.32 0.89 -9.52
CA GLY A 30 -3.88 1.46 -10.75
C GLY A 30 -5.04 2.43 -10.52
N ASP A 31 -5.68 2.40 -9.33
CA ASP A 31 -6.68 3.40 -8.96
C ASP A 31 -5.99 4.76 -8.73
N PRO A 32 -6.50 5.87 -9.31
CA PRO A 32 -5.83 7.17 -9.23
C PRO A 32 -5.72 7.72 -7.80
N VAL A 33 -6.66 7.39 -6.90
CA VAL A 33 -6.65 7.87 -5.51
C VAL A 33 -5.67 7.03 -4.70
N LYS A 34 -5.77 5.70 -4.78
CA LYS A 34 -4.88 4.78 -4.04
C LYS A 34 -3.44 4.86 -4.56
N GLY A 35 -3.25 4.90 -5.87
CA GLY A 35 -1.94 5.05 -6.50
C GLY A 35 -1.25 6.36 -6.14
N LYS A 36 -2.00 7.47 -6.01
CA LYS A 36 -1.47 8.73 -5.48
C LYS A 36 -1.06 8.60 -4.02
N ALA A 37 -1.91 8.03 -3.17
CA ALA A 37 -1.62 7.82 -1.76
C ALA A 37 -0.37 6.93 -1.54
N VAL A 38 -0.20 5.87 -2.35
CA VAL A 38 1.01 5.03 -2.35
C VAL A 38 2.23 5.86 -2.71
N LYS A 39 2.18 6.63 -3.80
CA LYS A 39 3.32 7.46 -4.25
C LYS A 39 3.74 8.50 -3.21
N GLU A 40 2.78 9.10 -2.50
CA GLU A 40 3.05 10.08 -1.44
C GLU A 40 3.59 9.43 -0.15
N ALA A 41 3.28 8.15 0.08
CA ALA A 41 3.72 7.41 1.26
C ALA A 41 5.11 6.76 1.12
N LEU A 42 5.58 6.53 -0.11
CA LEU A 42 6.87 5.89 -0.38
C LEU A 42 8.04 6.87 -0.24
N SER A 43 9.08 6.46 0.46
CA SER A 43 10.39 7.09 0.31
C SER A 43 10.99 6.82 -1.08
N PRO A 44 11.97 7.61 -1.55
CA PRO A 44 12.61 7.39 -2.85
C PRO A 44 13.21 5.98 -3.01
N GLU A 45 13.83 5.46 -1.94
CA GLU A 45 14.41 4.11 -1.92
C GLU A 45 13.32 3.04 -2.04
N GLU A 46 12.21 3.18 -1.32
CA GLU A 46 11.10 2.24 -1.40
C GLU A 46 10.39 2.28 -2.75
N ALA A 47 10.30 3.46 -3.37
CA ALA A 47 9.76 3.60 -4.72
C ALA A 47 10.64 2.85 -5.74
N GLU A 48 11.97 2.94 -5.63
CA GLU A 48 12.89 2.19 -6.49
C GLU A 48 12.77 0.67 -6.26
N LEU A 49 12.64 0.23 -5.01
CA LEU A 49 12.41 -1.18 -4.68
C LEU A 49 11.09 -1.69 -5.26
N LEU A 50 10.01 -0.92 -5.13
CA LEU A 50 8.72 -1.28 -5.69
C LEU A 50 8.76 -1.37 -7.23
N VAL A 51 9.34 -0.36 -7.89
CA VAL A 51 9.45 -0.33 -9.35
C VAL A 51 10.30 -1.50 -9.85
N SER A 52 11.45 -1.75 -9.22
CA SER A 52 12.34 -2.85 -9.62
C SER A 52 11.70 -4.23 -9.41
N TYR A 53 10.94 -4.41 -8.31
CA TYR A 53 10.16 -5.61 -8.06
C TYR A 53 9.11 -5.85 -9.15
N VAL A 54 8.26 -4.84 -9.39
CA VAL A 54 7.19 -4.93 -10.38
C VAL A 54 7.77 -5.20 -11.77
N ALA A 55 8.84 -4.50 -12.16
CA ALA A 55 9.48 -4.70 -13.45
C ALA A 55 10.03 -6.13 -13.60
N GLN A 56 10.79 -6.63 -12.62
CA GLN A 56 11.37 -7.97 -12.66
C GLN A 56 10.30 -9.06 -12.78
N HIS A 57 9.28 -9.02 -11.91
CA HIS A 57 8.24 -10.05 -11.87
C HIS A 57 7.23 -9.94 -13.02
N THR A 58 7.06 -8.74 -13.60
CA THR A 58 6.31 -8.59 -14.85
C THR A 58 7.06 -9.24 -16.02
N MET A 59 8.38 -9.02 -16.12
CA MET A 59 9.21 -9.63 -17.17
C MET A 59 9.28 -11.15 -17.04
N ALA A 60 9.33 -11.67 -15.81
CA ALA A 60 9.30 -13.10 -15.52
C ALA A 60 7.89 -13.72 -15.63
N GLN A 61 6.85 -12.91 -15.87
CA GLN A 61 5.45 -13.32 -15.96
C GLN A 61 4.91 -14.01 -14.69
N ASP A 62 5.48 -13.69 -13.52
CA ASP A 62 5.16 -14.31 -12.23
C ASP A 62 4.67 -13.30 -11.17
N ILE A 63 4.37 -12.06 -11.57
CA ILE A 63 3.88 -11.02 -10.68
C ILE A 63 2.53 -11.38 -10.03
N ASP A 64 2.50 -11.38 -8.70
CA ASP A 64 1.26 -11.52 -7.93
C ASP A 64 0.63 -10.16 -7.64
N TYR A 65 -0.36 -9.78 -8.44
CA TYR A 65 -1.08 -8.51 -8.27
C TYR A 65 -1.94 -8.43 -6.99
N LYS A 66 -2.15 -9.55 -6.27
CA LYS A 66 -2.85 -9.56 -4.98
C LYS A 66 -1.92 -9.27 -3.80
N MET A 67 -0.61 -9.28 -4.02
CA MET A 67 0.38 -8.90 -3.02
C MET A 67 0.23 -7.41 -2.67
N THR A 68 0.45 -7.04 -1.40
CA THR A 68 0.46 -5.63 -1.00
C THR A 68 1.74 -4.92 -1.41
N VAL A 69 1.69 -3.61 -1.58
CA VAL A 69 2.88 -2.78 -1.86
C VAL A 69 3.97 -3.01 -0.80
N LYS A 70 3.59 -3.07 0.47
CA LYS A 70 4.50 -3.37 1.59
C LYS A 70 5.17 -4.73 1.46
N GLN A 71 4.41 -5.76 1.06
CA GLN A 71 4.95 -7.11 0.85
C GLN A 71 5.92 -7.14 -0.35
N ALA A 72 5.58 -6.47 -1.45
CA ALA A 72 6.44 -6.38 -2.64
C ALA A 72 7.81 -5.76 -2.32
N ILE A 73 7.83 -4.65 -1.57
CA ILE A 73 9.07 -4.00 -1.15
C ILE A 73 9.89 -4.92 -0.23
N ALA A 74 9.25 -5.58 0.74
CA ALA A 74 9.92 -6.50 1.64
C ALA A 74 10.51 -7.72 0.89
N ALA A 75 9.76 -8.27 -0.07
CA ALA A 75 10.22 -9.35 -0.94
C ALA A 75 11.46 -8.91 -1.73
N ARG A 76 11.42 -7.71 -2.32
CA ARG A 76 12.55 -7.16 -3.07
C ARG A 76 13.80 -6.98 -2.23
N ARG A 77 13.66 -6.42 -1.01
CA ARG A 77 14.79 -6.28 -0.07
C ARG A 77 15.40 -7.64 0.26
N LYS A 78 14.58 -8.67 0.44
CA LYS A 78 15.03 -10.04 0.74
C LYS A 78 15.76 -10.68 -0.46
N GLU A 79 15.25 -10.51 -1.68
CA GLU A 79 15.90 -10.98 -2.90
C GLU A 79 17.29 -10.36 -3.08
N LEU A 80 17.39 -9.04 -2.93
CA LEU A 80 18.67 -8.33 -3.05
C LEU A 80 19.67 -8.79 -2.00
N ALA A 81 19.24 -8.97 -0.75
CA ALA A 81 20.10 -9.50 0.31
C ALA A 81 20.56 -10.95 0.07
N ASN A 82 19.75 -11.76 -0.62
CA ASN A 82 20.10 -13.13 -0.99
C ASN A 82 21.07 -13.19 -2.19
N ASN A 83 20.93 -12.28 -3.16
CA ASN A 83 21.78 -12.23 -4.35
C ASN A 83 23.18 -11.65 -4.08
N GLN A 84 23.37 -11.01 -2.92
CA GLN A 84 24.66 -10.50 -2.45
C GLN A 84 25.51 -11.54 -1.69
N LYS A 85 25.01 -12.78 -1.54
CA LYS A 85 25.73 -13.91 -0.95
C LYS A 85 26.27 -14.84 -2.02
#